data_AF-A0A1I1Q5X1-F1
#
_entry.id   AF-A0A1I1Q5X1-F1
#
_cell.length_a   1.000
_cell.length_b   1.000
_cell.length_c   1.000
_cell.angle_alpha   90.00
_cell.angle_beta   90.00
_cell.angle_gamma   90.00
#
_symmetry.space_group_name_H-M   'P 1'
#
loop_
_entity.id
_entity.type
_entity.pdbx_description
1 polymer ?
#
loop_
_entity_poly.entity_id
_entity_poly.type
_entity_poly.pdbx_seq_one_letter_code
_entity_poly.pdbx_strand_id
1 'polypeptide(L)'
;MFHRGAKKYYFNNEGPAEYMPVVSASIKQENNEDFGIRLYCIWLSPSVVILMNGGIKTKLKPEDCPNVSVHFNRALKIARLIYKEIEIQGLNLNNLELEDLELDL
;
A
#
# COMPACT_ATOMS: atom_id res chain seq x y z
N MET A 1 -14.82 -0.36 -23.40
CA MET A 1 -13.77 -1.17 -22.75
C MET A 1 -13.68 -0.71 -21.29
N PHE A 2 -14.13 -1.53 -20.32
CA PHE A 2 -14.11 -1.14 -18.91
C PHE A 2 -12.65 -1.06 -18.45
N HIS A 3 -12.16 0.15 -18.15
CA HIS A 3 -10.80 0.35 -17.71
C HIS A 3 -10.65 -0.32 -16.33
N ARG A 4 -9.98 -1.47 -16.30
CA ARG A 4 -9.58 -2.18 -15.09
C ARG A 4 -8.31 -1.49 -14.58
N GLY A 5 -8.26 -1.24 -13.28
CA GLY A 5 -7.13 -0.58 -12.63
C GLY A 5 -7.30 -0.64 -11.12
N ALA A 6 -6.25 -0.29 -10.40
CA ALA A 6 -6.26 -0.20 -8.96
C ALA A 6 -7.08 1.00 -8.52
N LYS A 7 -8.41 0.88 -8.40
CA LYS A 7 -9.26 2.00 -7.98
C LYS A 7 -9.02 2.31 -6.50
N LYS A 8 -8.97 3.59 -6.15
CA LYS A 8 -8.64 4.05 -4.78
C LYS A 8 -9.54 3.42 -3.69
N TYR A 9 -10.82 3.16 -3.99
CA TYR A 9 -11.76 2.55 -3.03
C TYR A 9 -11.48 1.06 -2.75
N TYR A 10 -10.56 0.42 -3.47
CA TYR A 10 -10.07 -0.91 -3.13
C TYR A 10 -9.01 -0.88 -2.03
N PHE A 11 -8.65 0.27 -1.49
CA PHE A 11 -7.61 0.41 -0.48
C PHE A 11 -8.15 1.10 0.77
N ASN A 12 -7.68 0.68 1.94
CA ASN A 12 -7.97 1.37 3.19
C ASN A 12 -6.91 2.44 3.44
N ASN A 13 -7.35 3.62 3.90
CA ASN A 13 -6.45 4.72 4.22
C ASN A 13 -5.81 4.52 5.61
N GLU A 14 -4.49 4.70 5.70
CA GLU A 14 -3.75 4.74 6.97
C GLU A 14 -2.77 5.93 6.94
N GLY A 15 -3.29 7.11 6.58
CA GLY A 15 -2.52 8.34 6.41
C GLY A 15 -1.96 8.50 4.99
N PRO A 16 -0.66 8.87 4.82
CA PRO A 16 -0.01 8.96 3.51
C PRO A 16 0.28 7.61 2.87
N ALA A 17 0.11 6.48 3.56
CA ALA A 17 0.15 5.17 2.95
C ALA A 17 -1.21 4.49 3.08
N GLU A 18 -1.51 3.61 2.13
CA GLU A 18 -2.69 2.77 2.16
C GLU A 18 -2.32 1.32 2.54
N TYR A 19 -3.34 0.50 2.81
CA TYR A 19 -3.17 -0.95 2.91
C TYR A 19 -4.31 -1.69 2.22
N MET A 20 -4.05 -2.94 1.82
CA MET A 20 -5.05 -3.77 1.16
C MET A 20 -6.15 -4.23 2.15
N PRO A 21 -7.44 -3.93 1.88
CA PRO A 21 -8.58 -4.28 2.73
C PRO A 21 -8.96 -5.75 2.63
N VAL A 22 -8.70 -6.39 1.48
CA VAL A 22 -9.24 -7.71 1.17
C VAL A 22 -8.11 -8.68 0.87
N VAL A 23 -7.74 -9.43 1.89
CA VAL A 23 -7.26 -10.80 1.69
C VAL A 23 -8.47 -11.74 1.74
N SER A 24 -8.54 -12.71 0.82
CA SER A 24 -9.66 -13.66 0.79
C SER A 24 -9.74 -14.40 2.13
N ALA A 25 -10.95 -14.76 2.57
CA ALA A 25 -11.13 -15.53 3.80
C ALA A 25 -10.29 -16.81 3.82
N SER A 26 -10.04 -17.41 2.65
CA SER A 26 -9.16 -18.57 2.48
C SER A 26 -7.67 -18.32 2.77
N ILE A 27 -7.20 -17.08 2.71
CA ILE A 27 -5.81 -16.68 3.05
C ILE A 27 -5.74 -16.18 4.50
N LYS A 28 -6.88 -15.80 5.10
CA LYS A 28 -6.96 -15.46 6.52
C LYS A 28 -6.86 -16.76 7.32
N GLN A 29 -5.71 -17.03 7.92
CA GLN A 29 -5.70 -17.96 9.05
C GLN A 29 -6.50 -17.32 10.18
N GLU A 30 -7.51 -18.02 10.68
CA GLU A 30 -8.24 -17.61 11.87
C GLU A 30 -7.27 -17.66 13.05
N ASN A 31 -6.90 -16.49 13.55
CA ASN A 31 -6.13 -16.35 14.77
C ASN A 31 -6.94 -15.43 15.69
N ASN A 32 -7.38 -15.96 16.83
CA ASN A 32 -8.23 -15.26 17.78
C ASN A 32 -7.54 -14.05 18.45
N GLU A 33 -6.21 -13.93 18.32
CA GLU A 33 -5.41 -12.79 18.78
C GLU A 33 -4.98 -11.85 17.63
N ASP A 34 -5.39 -12.13 16.38
CA ASP A 34 -5.00 -11.37 15.19
C ASP A 34 -6.03 -10.26 14.87
N PHE A 35 -5.53 -9.03 14.80
CA PHE A 35 -6.31 -7.85 14.40
C PHE A 35 -6.31 -7.62 12.87
N GLY A 36 -5.84 -8.61 12.12
CA GLY A 36 -5.80 -8.68 10.67
C GLY A 36 -4.42 -8.42 10.07
N ILE A 37 -4.27 -8.81 8.80
CA ILE A 37 -3.07 -8.57 8.00
C ILE A 37 -3.01 -7.11 7.56
N ARG A 38 -1.80 -6.55 7.57
CA ARG A 38 -1.46 -5.29 6.90
C ARG A 38 -0.49 -5.58 5.77
N LEU A 39 -0.95 -5.45 4.53
CA LEU A 39 -0.08 -5.33 3.37
C LEU A 39 -0.14 -3.88 2.89
N TYR A 40 0.94 -3.15 3.11
CA TYR A 40 0.99 -1.72 2.81
C TYR A 40 1.16 -1.47 1.32
N CYS A 41 0.68 -0.33 0.86
CA CYS A 41 0.88 0.13 -0.50
C CYS A 41 0.87 1.66 -0.57
N ILE A 42 1.34 2.19 -1.70
CA ILE A 42 1.27 3.61 -2.04
C ILE A 42 0.49 3.69 -3.35
N TRP A 43 -0.72 4.23 -3.27
CA TRP A 43 -1.60 4.39 -4.43
C TRP A 43 -1.30 5.72 -5.15
N LEU A 44 -0.65 5.66 -6.30
CA LEU A 44 -0.30 6.88 -7.06
C LEU A 44 -1.34 7.24 -8.11
N SER A 45 -1.85 6.23 -8.82
CA SER A 45 -2.93 6.38 -9.79
C SER A 45 -3.62 5.02 -10.02
N PRO A 46 -4.72 4.93 -10.79
CA PRO A 46 -5.32 3.65 -11.15
C PRO A 46 -4.38 2.69 -11.89
N SER A 47 -3.32 3.22 -12.52
CA SER A 47 -2.32 2.44 -13.26
C SER A 47 -1.09 2.10 -12.41
N VAL A 48 -0.85 2.81 -11.30
CA VAL A 48 0.39 2.68 -10.52
C VAL A 48 0.10 2.50 -9.04
N VAL A 49 0.48 1.33 -8.54
CA VAL A 49 0.50 1.01 -7.11
C VAL A 49 1.86 0.45 -6.75
N ILE A 50 2.48 1.00 -5.71
CA ILE A 50 3.72 0.45 -5.16
C ILE A 50 3.33 -0.45 -3.99
N LEU A 51 3.61 -1.75 -4.12
CA LEU A 51 3.43 -2.69 -3.03
C LEU A 51 4.58 -2.58 -2.04
N MET A 52 4.24 -2.54 -0.76
CA MET A 52 5.19 -2.44 0.34
C MET A 52 5.05 -3.65 1.24
N ASN A 53 6.11 -3.95 2.00
CA ASN A 53 6.07 -5.03 2.97
C ASN A 53 5.00 -4.81 4.06
N GLY A 54 4.62 -5.91 4.68
CA GLY A 54 3.52 -5.98 5.61
C GLY A 54 3.72 -7.03 6.70
N GLY A 55 2.71 -7.22 7.54
CA GLY A 55 2.73 -8.20 8.60
C GLY A 55 1.37 -8.44 9.24
N ILE A 56 1.34 -9.34 10.22
CA ILE A 56 0.15 -9.70 11.00
C ILE A 56 0.05 -8.77 12.22
N LYS A 57 -1.11 -8.13 12.42
CA LYS A 57 -1.31 -7.23 13.57
C LYS A 57 -1.62 -8.02 14.84
N THR A 58 -0.79 -7.82 15.86
CA THR A 58 -1.00 -8.40 17.20
C THR A 58 -1.61 -7.41 18.21
N LYS A 59 -1.85 -6.17 17.78
CA LYS A 59 -2.47 -5.09 18.56
C LYS A 59 -3.47 -4.33 17.68
N LEU A 60 -4.38 -3.61 18.32
CA LEU A 60 -5.38 -2.80 17.62
C LEU A 60 -4.75 -1.71 16.74
N LYS A 61 -3.69 -1.06 17.23
CA LYS A 61 -2.95 0.00 16.54
C LYS A 61 -1.71 -0.56 15.83
N PRO A 62 -1.50 -0.29 14.53
CA PRO A 62 -0.32 -0.75 13.80
C PRO A 62 1.01 -0.25 14.38
N GLU A 63 1.04 0.98 14.92
CA GLU A 63 2.21 1.57 15.55
C GLU A 63 2.66 0.83 16.82
N ASP A 64 1.70 0.21 17.52
CA ASP A 64 1.94 -0.56 18.74
C ASP A 64 2.25 -2.05 18.46
N CYS A 65 2.13 -2.49 17.20
CA CYS A 65 2.39 -3.88 16.80
C CYS A 65 3.89 -4.10 16.57
N PRO A 66 4.57 -5.00 17.32
CA PRO A 66 5.99 -5.28 17.10
C PRO A 66 6.30 -5.75 15.67
N ASN A 67 5.40 -6.54 15.08
CA ASN A 67 5.58 -7.14 13.75
C ASN A 67 5.16 -6.22 12.59
N VAL A 68 4.47 -5.10 12.86
CA VAL A 68 3.89 -4.24 11.82
C VAL A 68 4.42 -2.81 11.88
N SER A 69 4.77 -2.32 13.07
CA SER A 69 5.19 -0.93 13.29
C SER A 69 6.37 -0.51 12.41
N VAL A 70 7.35 -1.40 12.18
CA VAL A 70 8.48 -1.12 11.30
C VAL A 70 8.04 -0.95 9.84
N HIS A 71 7.14 -1.80 9.35
CA HIS A 71 6.61 -1.74 7.99
C HIS A 71 5.72 -0.51 7.80
N PHE A 72 4.84 -0.24 8.77
CA PHE A 72 3.99 0.93 8.82
C PHE A 72 4.81 2.23 8.73
N ASN A 73 5.77 2.41 9.64
CA ASN A 73 6.60 3.61 9.67
C ASN A 73 7.43 3.77 8.39
N ARG A 74 7.92 2.68 7.81
CA ARG A 74 8.67 2.70 6.55
C ARG A 74 7.77 3.12 5.38
N ALA A 75 6.57 2.54 5.27
CA ALA A 75 5.60 2.90 4.24
C ALA A 75 5.21 4.38 4.33
N LEU A 76 4.90 4.88 5.54
CA LEU A 76 4.58 6.30 5.76
C LEU A 76 5.68 7.24 5.32
N LYS A 77 6.94 6.94 5.67
CA LYS A 77 8.09 7.79 5.33
C LYS A 77 8.32 7.82 3.81
N ILE A 78 8.31 6.66 3.17
CA ILE A 78 8.52 6.55 1.72
C ILE A 78 7.39 7.24 0.96
N ALA A 79 6.13 7.01 1.36
CA ALA A 79 4.99 7.64 0.69
C ALA A 79 5.06 9.17 0.75
N ARG A 80 5.40 9.75 1.92
CA ARG A 80 5.59 11.20 2.05
C ARG A 80 6.67 11.74 1.10
N LEU A 81 7.79 11.03 0.97
CA LEU A 81 8.87 11.44 0.07
C LEU A 81 8.44 11.36 -1.40
N ILE A 82 7.77 10.28 -1.79
CA ILE A 82 7.27 10.09 -3.15
C ILE A 82 6.26 11.17 -3.52
N TYR A 83 5.24 11.39 -2.69
CA TYR A 83 4.24 12.42 -2.98
C TYR A 83 4.84 13.83 -3.04
N LYS A 84 5.78 14.14 -2.13
CA LYS A 84 6.50 15.41 -2.17
C LYS A 84 7.29 15.57 -3.48
N GLU A 85 7.96 14.52 -3.94
CA GLU A 85 8.76 14.60 -5.17
C GLU A 85 7.88 14.71 -6.42
N ILE A 86 6.77 13.97 -6.47
CA ILE A 86 5.75 14.11 -7.52
C ILE A 86 5.23 15.54 -7.62
N GLU A 87 4.94 16.16 -6.47
CA GLU A 87 4.49 17.54 -6.38
C GLU A 87 5.55 18.52 -6.88
N ILE A 88 6.79 18.39 -6.40
CA ILE A 88 7.92 19.26 -6.80
C ILE A 88 8.18 19.19 -8.30
N GLN A 89 8.15 17.98 -8.87
CA GLN A 89 8.41 17.76 -10.29
C GLN A 89 7.18 18.00 -11.18
N GLY A 90 6.00 18.22 -10.59
CA GLY A 90 4.75 18.43 -11.33
C GLY A 90 4.32 17.22 -12.16
N LEU A 91 4.62 16.00 -11.71
CA LEU A 91 4.34 14.76 -12.46
C LEU A 91 2.83 14.46 -12.47
N ASN A 92 2.27 14.16 -13.65
CA ASN A 92 0.89 13.71 -13.79
C ASN A 92 0.82 12.21 -14.14
N LEU A 93 0.51 11.39 -13.13
CA LEU A 93 0.51 9.93 -13.23
C LEU A 93 -0.84 9.32 -13.69
N ASN A 94 -1.84 10.14 -14.00
CA ASN A 94 -3.17 9.65 -14.39
C ASN A 94 -3.25 9.17 -15.84
N ASN A 95 -2.36 9.67 -16.70
CA ASN A 95 -2.32 9.38 -18.14
C ASN A 95 -0.99 8.78 -18.56
N LEU A 96 -0.25 8.16 -17.63
CA LEU A 96 1.00 7.49 -17.98
C LEU A 96 0.70 6.14 -18.63
N GLU A 97 1.17 5.97 -19.87
CA GLU A 97 1.46 4.65 -20.41
C GLU A 97 2.84 4.25 -19.91
N LEU A 98 2.88 3.32 -18.96
CA LEU A 98 4.12 2.72 -18.51
C LEU A 98 4.43 1.56 -19.45
N GLU A 99 5.57 1.64 -20.14
CA GLU A 99 6.18 0.47 -20.73
C GLU A 99 6.75 -0.42 -19.62
N ASP A 100 6.66 -1.74 -19.79
CA ASP A 100 7.22 -2.68 -18.82
C ASP A 100 8.72 -2.42 -18.66
N LEU A 101 9.11 -1.98 -17.47
CA LEU A 101 10.51 -1.75 -17.13
C LEU A 101 11.05 -3.05 -16.51
N GLU A 102 11.79 -3.84 -17.29
CA GLU A 102 12.59 -4.92 -16.72
C GLU A 102 13.79 -4.29 -16.00
N LEU A 103 13.77 -4.36 -14.67
CA LEU A 103 14.93 -4.01 -13.85
C LEU A 103 15.82 -5.24 -13.80
N ASP A 104 16.96 -5.19 -14.51
CA ASP A 104 18.05 -6.15 -14.31
C ASP A 104 18.57 -6.00 -12.88
N LEU A 105 18.15 -6.91 -12.00
CA LEU A 105 18.57 -7.00 -10.59
C LEU A 105 19.60 -8.11 -10.38
#